data_AF-A0A327Q888-F1
#
_entry.id   AF-A0A327Q888-F1
#
_cell.length_a   1.000
_cell.length_b   1.000
_cell.length_c   1.000
_cell.angle_alpha   90.00
_cell.angle_beta   90.00
_cell.angle_gamma   90.00
#
_symmetry.space_group_name_H-M   'P 1'
#
loop_
_entity.id
_entity.type
_entity.pdbx_description
1 polymer ?
#
loop_
_entity_poly.entity_id
_entity_poly.type
_entity_poly.pdbx_seq_one_letter_code
_entity_poly.pdbx_strand_id
1 'polypeptide(L)'
;MKKKHGRSAFLYEESFKIMIAREYLTGSLSMSELARKHGLKSASVVQTMVEWFRKNEASTSSSVQASTANSEVEEQLKDAQLRITALEMLIKNAEKELGVDIVKKLGIKQPPK
;
A
#
# COMPACT_ATOMS: atom_id res chain seq x y z
N MET A 1 10.70 34.94 -19.49
CA MET A 1 11.56 33.74 -19.73
C MET A 1 10.67 32.61 -20.25
N LYS A 2 10.88 32.17 -21.49
CA LYS A 2 10.01 31.20 -22.18
C LYS A 2 10.28 29.79 -21.64
N LYS A 3 9.32 29.17 -20.94
CA LYS A 3 9.37 27.75 -20.55
C LYS A 3 9.28 26.90 -21.81
N LYS A 4 10.44 26.43 -22.29
CA LYS A 4 10.54 25.38 -23.32
C LYS A 4 9.92 24.11 -22.73
N HIS A 5 8.66 23.85 -23.05
CA HIS A 5 8.10 22.51 -22.87
C HIS A 5 8.77 21.63 -23.92
N GLY A 6 9.80 20.88 -23.47
CA GLY A 6 10.34 19.77 -24.24
C GLY A 6 9.19 18.90 -24.72
N ARG A 7 9.12 18.71 -26.04
CA ARG A 7 8.03 18.05 -26.75
C ARG A 7 7.68 16.71 -26.07
N SER A 8 6.37 16.45 -25.97
CA SER A 8 5.73 15.15 -25.68
C SER A 8 5.74 14.57 -24.25
N ALA A 9 5.60 15.38 -23.20
CA ALA A 9 5.30 14.86 -21.86
C ALA A 9 3.81 14.43 -21.65
N PHE A 10 2.90 14.79 -22.57
CA PHE A 10 1.45 14.81 -22.33
C PHE A 10 0.58 13.89 -23.22
N LEU A 11 1.10 12.79 -23.77
CA LEU A 11 0.26 11.94 -24.64
C LEU A 11 -0.59 10.90 -23.90
N TYR A 12 -0.24 10.57 -22.66
CA TYR A 12 -0.94 9.54 -21.88
C TYR A 12 -1.13 9.99 -20.43
N GLU A 13 -2.29 9.63 -19.89
CA GLU A 13 -2.66 9.83 -18.50
C GLU A 13 -1.72 9.04 -17.57
N GLU A 14 -1.51 9.53 -16.35
CA GLU A 14 -0.47 9.02 -15.45
C GLU A 14 -0.81 7.62 -14.91
N SER A 15 -2.06 7.38 -14.54
CA SER A 15 -2.54 6.05 -14.14
C SER A 15 -2.35 5.02 -15.26
N PHE A 16 -2.54 5.40 -16.52
CA PHE A 16 -2.30 4.52 -17.67
C PHE A 16 -0.82 4.16 -17.84
N LYS A 17 0.09 5.13 -17.65
CA LYS A 17 1.55 4.87 -17.65
C LYS A 17 1.93 3.90 -16.52
N ILE A 18 1.38 4.10 -15.33
CA ILE A 18 1.60 3.24 -14.15
C ILE A 18 1.08 1.82 -14.42
N MET A 19 -0.11 1.69 -14.98
CA MET A 19 -0.72 0.39 -15.30
C MET A 19 0.17 -0.41 -16.26
N ILE A 20 0.59 0.19 -17.38
CA ILE A 20 1.44 -0.48 -18.38
C ILE A 20 2.80 -0.85 -17.79
N ALA A 21 3.42 0.06 -17.03
CA ALA A 21 4.72 -0.21 -16.44
C ALA A 21 4.65 -1.34 -15.41
N ARG A 22 3.60 -1.38 -14.57
CA ARG A 22 3.36 -2.49 -13.63
C ARG A 22 3.13 -3.80 -14.35
N GLU A 23 2.29 -3.83 -15.37
CA GLU A 23 2.02 -5.03 -16.16
C GLU A 23 3.28 -5.56 -16.87
N TYR A 24 4.18 -4.68 -17.31
CA TYR A 24 5.47 -5.07 -17.86
C TYR A 24 6.41 -5.66 -16.81
N LEU A 25 6.43 -5.11 -15.60
CA LEU A 25 7.33 -5.58 -14.52
C LEU A 25 6.85 -6.89 -13.88
N THR A 26 5.53 -7.11 -13.81
CA THR A 26 4.95 -8.34 -13.23
C THR A 26 4.70 -9.42 -14.27
N GLY A 27 4.49 -9.05 -15.54
CA GLY A 27 4.20 -9.97 -16.62
C GLY A 27 5.45 -10.51 -17.32
N SER A 28 5.25 -11.58 -18.09
CA SER A 28 6.26 -12.14 -19.00
C SER A 28 6.17 -11.61 -20.43
N LEU A 29 5.28 -10.63 -20.68
CA LEU A 29 5.02 -10.08 -22.00
C LEU A 29 6.14 -9.12 -22.42
N SER A 30 6.55 -9.22 -23.69
CA SER A 30 7.49 -8.26 -24.27
C SER A 30 6.84 -6.89 -24.48
N MET A 31 7.67 -5.83 -24.55
CA MET A 31 7.20 -4.47 -24.79
C MET A 31 6.39 -4.34 -26.09
N SER A 32 6.72 -5.14 -27.11
CA SER A 32 6.02 -5.18 -28.39
C SER A 32 4.63 -5.81 -28.28
N GLU A 33 4.50 -6.88 -27.49
CA GLU A 33 3.21 -7.54 -27.25
C GLU A 33 2.30 -6.66 -26.38
N LEU A 34 2.87 -6.00 -25.37
CA LEU A 34 2.14 -5.07 -24.53
C LEU A 34 1.65 -3.85 -25.33
N ALA A 35 2.49 -3.34 -26.23
CA ALA A 35 2.09 -2.29 -27.17
C ALA A 35 0.92 -2.72 -28.07
N ARG A 36 0.98 -3.95 -28.62
CA ARG A 36 -0.11 -4.47 -29.46
C ARG A 36 -1.41 -4.67 -28.67
N LYS A 37 -1.32 -5.15 -27.44
CA LYS A 37 -2.47 -5.38 -26.55
C LYS A 37 -3.18 -4.09 -26.18
N HIS A 38 -2.42 -3.03 -25.90
CA HIS A 38 -2.94 -1.72 -25.48
C HIS A 38 -3.10 -0.71 -26.64
N GLY A 39 -2.95 -1.15 -27.90
CA GLY A 39 -3.13 -0.29 -29.07
C GLY A 39 -2.09 0.83 -29.21
N LEU A 40 -0.90 0.64 -28.67
CA LEU A 40 0.18 1.64 -28.70
C LEU A 40 0.92 1.61 -30.03
N LYS A 41 1.34 2.80 -30.47
CA LYS A 41 1.99 3.01 -31.77
C LYS A 41 3.30 2.23 -31.93
N SER A 42 4.05 2.02 -30.86
CA SER A 42 5.36 1.35 -30.91
C SER A 42 5.80 0.87 -29.53
N ALA A 43 6.66 -0.16 -29.50
CA ALA A 43 7.31 -0.64 -28.27
C ALA A 43 8.15 0.44 -27.58
N SER A 44 8.70 1.40 -28.34
CA SER A 44 9.43 2.55 -27.80
C SER A 44 8.58 3.41 -26.86
N VAL A 45 7.27 3.50 -27.08
CA VAL A 45 6.35 4.22 -26.18
C VAL A 45 6.27 3.53 -24.82
N VAL A 46 6.16 2.19 -24.82
CA VAL A 46 6.17 1.37 -23.60
C VAL A 46 7.50 1.54 -22.86
N GLN A 47 8.61 1.52 -23.59
CA GLN A 47 9.94 1.73 -23.00
C GLN A 47 10.02 3.07 -22.26
N THR A 48 9.60 4.18 -22.90
CA THR A 48 9.58 5.49 -22.24
C THR A 48 8.66 5.53 -21.02
N MET A 49 7.54 4.81 -21.03
CA MET A 49 6.63 4.70 -19.88
C MET A 49 7.28 3.95 -18.70
N VAL A 50 7.97 2.84 -18.98
CA VAL A 50 8.69 2.05 -17.95
C VAL A 50 9.86 2.85 -17.38
N GLU A 51 10.63 3.56 -18.23
CA GLU A 51 11.71 4.43 -17.79
C GLU A 51 11.21 5.57 -16.90
N TRP A 52 10.09 6.20 -17.28
CA TRP A 52 9.43 7.21 -16.48
C TRP A 52 8.94 6.63 -15.14
N PHE A 53 8.32 5.45 -15.15
CA PHE A 53 7.83 4.78 -13.94
C PHE A 53 8.97 4.46 -12.98
N ARG A 54 10.08 3.88 -13.46
CA ARG A 54 11.27 3.60 -12.64
C ARG A 54 11.86 4.85 -12.02
N LYS A 55 11.88 5.97 -12.77
CA LYS A 55 12.36 7.25 -12.27
C LYS A 55 11.43 7.83 -11.20
N ASN A 56 10.11 7.66 -11.35
CA ASN A 56 9.12 8.14 -10.40
C ASN A 56 9.04 7.25 -9.15
N GLU A 57 9.19 5.93 -9.31
CA GLU A 57 9.35 4.99 -8.20
C GLU A 57 10.62 5.30 -7.41
N ALA A 58 11.78 5.49 -8.05
CA ALA A 58 13.00 5.87 -7.33
C ALA A 58 12.87 7.21 -6.57
N SER A 59 12.07 8.14 -7.09
CA SER A 59 11.77 9.41 -6.42
C SER A 59 10.80 9.22 -5.25
N THR A 60 9.84 8.30 -5.38
CA THR A 60 8.83 7.94 -4.37
C THR A 60 9.37 6.95 -3.33
N SER A 61 10.41 6.17 -3.65
CA SER A 61 11.08 5.21 -2.76
C SER A 61 11.94 5.87 -1.69
N SER A 62 12.07 7.20 -1.69
CA SER A 62 12.43 7.93 -0.46
C SER A 62 11.38 7.77 0.66
N SER A 63 10.22 7.16 0.38
CA SER A 63 9.15 6.85 1.34
C SER A 63 8.86 5.35 1.54
N VAL A 64 9.54 4.41 0.86
CA VAL A 64 9.13 2.98 0.91
C VAL A 64 10.34 2.04 0.98
N GLN A 65 10.82 1.79 2.19
CA GLN A 65 11.62 0.61 2.55
C GLN A 65 10.68 -0.60 2.74
N ALA A 66 10.27 -1.26 1.65
CA ALA A 66 9.23 -2.31 1.69
C ALA A 66 9.72 -3.77 1.82
N SER A 67 11.00 -4.05 2.07
CA SER A 67 11.48 -5.44 2.17
C SER A 67 12.06 -5.83 3.53
N THR A 68 12.55 -4.88 4.33
CA THR A 68 13.00 -5.13 5.72
C THR A 68 11.98 -4.68 6.76
N ALA A 69 11.07 -3.77 6.42
CA ALA A 69 10.04 -3.28 7.34
C ALA A 69 8.94 -4.31 7.65
N ASN A 70 8.71 -5.32 6.79
CA ASN A 70 7.63 -6.28 7.03
C ASN A 70 7.91 -7.19 8.23
N SER A 71 9.17 -7.60 8.47
CA SER A 71 9.51 -8.44 9.62
C SER A 71 9.38 -7.69 10.94
N GLU A 72 9.84 -6.43 10.98
CA GLU A 72 9.74 -5.59 12.19
C GLU A 72 8.27 -5.22 12.49
N VAL A 73 7.47 -4.94 11.46
CA VAL A 73 6.03 -4.68 11.62
C VAL A 73 5.28 -5.93 12.09
N GLU A 74 5.62 -7.11 11.56
CA GLU A 74 5.04 -8.38 12.03
C GLU A 74 5.43 -8.71 13.48
N GLU A 75 6.67 -8.42 13.86
CA GLU A 75 7.16 -8.63 15.23
C GLU A 75 6.46 -7.67 16.20
N GLN A 76 6.35 -6.38 15.86
CA GLN A 76 5.58 -5.40 16.64
C GLN A 76 4.10 -5.78 16.78
N LEU A 77 3.51 -6.34 15.73
CA LEU A 77 2.13 -6.82 15.75
C LEU A 77 1.97 -7.99 16.72
N LYS A 78 2.90 -8.97 16.68
CA LYS A 78 2.92 -10.11 17.62
C LYS A 78 3.11 -9.65 19.05
N ASP A 79 4.03 -8.72 19.31
CA ASP A 79 4.28 -8.15 20.63
C ASP A 79 3.05 -7.43 21.19
N ALA A 80 2.36 -6.66 20.34
CA ALA A 80 1.13 -5.98 20.73
C ALA A 80 0.02 -6.98 21.10
N GLN A 81 -0.16 -8.03 20.28
CA GLN A 81 -1.14 -9.10 20.57
C GLN A 81 -0.82 -9.84 21.87
N LEU A 82 0.46 -10.12 22.13
CA LEU A 82 0.89 -10.79 23.35
C LEU A 82 0.60 -9.92 24.59
N ARG A 83 0.88 -8.62 24.52
CA ARG A 83 0.55 -7.66 25.60
C ARG A 83 -0.94 -7.58 25.87
N ILE A 84 -1.77 -7.51 24.83
CA ILE A 84 -3.23 -7.49 24.96
C ILE A 84 -3.70 -8.77 25.66
N THR A 85 -3.23 -9.93 25.19
CA THR A 85 -3.61 -11.22 25.76
C THR A 85 -3.24 -11.33 27.24
N ALA A 86 -2.03 -10.89 27.61
CA ALA A 86 -1.58 -10.90 29.00
C ALA A 86 -2.44 -9.99 29.89
N LEU A 87 -2.77 -8.78 29.40
CA LEU A 87 -3.63 -7.84 30.12
C LEU A 87 -5.05 -8.40 30.29
N GLU A 88 -5.63 -9.01 29.26
CA GLU A 88 -6.95 -9.65 29.35
C GLU A 88 -6.96 -10.82 30.35
N MET A 89 -5.90 -11.63 30.39
CA MET A 89 -5.77 -12.70 31.39
C MET A 89 -5.66 -12.15 32.82
N LEU A 90 -4.91 -11.06 33.02
CA LEU A 90 -4.81 -10.39 34.32
C LEU A 90 -6.16 -9.83 34.76
N ILE A 91 -6.91 -9.20 33.86
CA ILE A 91 -8.26 -8.70 34.15
C ILE A 91 -9.17 -9.85 34.56
N LYS A 92 -9.19 -10.97 33.83
CA LYS A 92 -9.99 -12.15 34.19
C LYS A 92 -9.64 -12.72 35.56
N ASN A 93 -8.34 -12.78 35.90
CA ASN A 93 -7.91 -13.22 37.21
C ASN A 93 -8.36 -12.25 38.31
N ALA A 94 -8.23 -10.94 38.07
CA ALA A 94 -8.70 -9.92 39.00
C ALA A 94 -10.22 -9.98 39.20
N GLU A 95 -11.02 -10.16 38.14
CA GLU A 95 -12.48 -10.34 38.23
C GLU A 95 -12.85 -11.55 39.07
N LYS A 96 -12.13 -12.67 38.90
CA LYS A 96 -12.32 -13.88 39.68
C LYS A 96 -11.99 -13.69 41.16
N GLU A 97 -10.90 -12.97 41.48
CA GLU A 97 -10.47 -12.74 42.87
C GLU A 97 -11.34 -11.71 43.60
N LEU A 98 -11.71 -10.62 42.92
CA LEU A 98 -12.50 -9.54 43.51
C LEU A 98 -14.01 -9.81 43.48
N GLY A 99 -14.48 -10.77 42.68
CA GLY A 99 -15.89 -11.10 42.54
C GLY A 99 -16.73 -9.98 41.93
N VAL A 100 -16.08 -9.02 41.26
CA VAL A 100 -16.72 -7.90 40.55
C VAL A 100 -16.35 -7.95 39.08
N ASP A 101 -17.33 -7.64 38.24
CA ASP A 101 -17.18 -7.54 36.78
C ASP A 101 -16.48 -6.20 36.46
N ILE A 102 -15.18 -6.25 36.16
CA ILE A 102 -14.34 -5.07 35.92
C ILE A 102 -14.60 -4.55 34.50
N VAL A 103 -14.89 -5.44 33.55
CA VAL A 103 -15.33 -5.09 32.19
C VAL A 103 -16.80 -4.64 32.23
N LYS A 104 -17.00 -3.39 32.62
CA LYS A 104 -18.32 -2.73 32.63
C LYS A 104 -18.96 -2.81 31.23
N LYS A 105 -20.01 -3.63 31.04
CA LYS A 105 -20.85 -3.57 29.83
C LYS A 105 -21.50 -2.18 29.76
N LEU A 106 -21.02 -1.31 28.88
CA LEU A 106 -21.65 -0.01 28.59
C LEU A 106 -22.99 -0.26 27.89
N GLY A 107 -24.02 -0.57 28.67
CA GLY A 107 -25.40 -0.54 28.23
C GLY A 107 -25.85 0.90 28.09
N ILE A 108 -25.59 1.51 26.94
CA ILE A 108 -26.19 2.81 26.59
C ILE A 108 -27.67 2.54 26.30
N LYS A 109 -28.54 2.74 27.29
CA LYS A 109 -29.99 2.80 27.04
C LYS A 109 -30.22 4.02 26.15
N GLN A 110 -30.46 3.80 24.86
CA GLN A 110 -30.88 4.89 23.98
C GLN A 110 -32.23 5.43 24.48
N PRO A 111 -32.40 6.75 24.63
CA PRO A 111 -33.70 7.30 24.99
C PRO A 111 -34.72 7.06 23.86
N PRO A 112 -36.00 6.85 24.18
CA PRO A 112 -37.05 6.65 23.17
C PRO A 112 -37.19 7.89 22.28
N LYS A 113 -37.45 7.65 20.99
CA LYS A 113 -37.69 8.67 19.96
C LYS A 113 -38.93 9.52 20.24
#